data_AF-W1P9H5-F1
#
_entry.id   AF-W1P9H5-F1
#
_cell.length_a   1.000
_cell.length_b   1.000
_cell.length_c   1.000
_cell.angle_alpha   90.00
_cell.angle_beta   90.00
_cell.angle_gamma   90.00
#
_symmetry.space_group_name_H-M   'P 1'
#
loop_
_entity.id
_entity.type
_entity.pdbx_description
1 polymer ?
#
loop_
_entity_poly.entity_id
_entity_poly.type
_entity_poly.pdbx_seq_one_letter_code
_entity_poly.pdbx_strand_id
1 'polypeptide(L)'
;MASKIVAEYAKSARSSCKKCGATISKDCLRLGIVSKGPGNFDVTKWHHIDCFPSESHEVIGEKISGFSLLKHIDQEALRKVAHNRKAFNSLDAEEKDKGSSKKLKTYGIYKEVAGSSVDKMQGEGDGNVEENKDSELEIKFSVNEIKEKYKDANLIPNWKAFQTVIFLEQEDGFHTSSKIAAFDFDGCLVKTSVKRVGPDAWSLLYPSIPAKLQSLYNNGYKLVIFTNESNIDRWKNSRQKAVDSKIGRLINFIKLVKIPIQVFISCGMEGTGDPFRKPRTGMWRLLQKNFNSGLEIDMDQNPVFRQIDISKLYGPY
;
A
#
# COMPACT_ATOMS: atom_id res chain seq x y z
N MET A 1 -30.16 20.88 -18.08
CA MET A 1 -30.78 20.26 -16.89
C MET A 1 -29.67 19.77 -15.97
N ALA A 2 -29.77 19.97 -14.66
CA ALA A 2 -28.77 19.45 -13.73
C ALA A 2 -28.85 17.91 -13.71
N SER A 3 -27.77 17.24 -14.09
CA SER A 3 -27.67 15.78 -14.02
C SER A 3 -27.71 15.35 -12.56
N LYS A 4 -28.61 14.42 -12.21
CA LYS A 4 -28.69 13.89 -10.85
C LYS A 4 -27.49 12.99 -10.59
N ILE A 5 -26.72 13.30 -9.56
CA ILE A 5 -25.58 12.48 -9.10
C ILE A 5 -26.08 11.51 -8.02
N VAL A 6 -25.69 10.25 -8.13
CA VAL A 6 -25.95 9.21 -7.13
C VAL A 6 -24.65 8.63 -6.62
N ALA A 7 -24.61 8.25 -5.34
CA ALA A 7 -23.51 7.50 -4.75
C ALA A 7 -24.05 6.28 -4.02
N GLU A 8 -23.42 5.13 -4.22
CA GLU A 8 -23.72 3.90 -3.49
C GLU A 8 -22.53 2.93 -3.53
N TYR A 9 -22.54 1.94 -2.64
CA TYR A 9 -21.69 0.77 -2.79
C TYR A 9 -22.26 -0.16 -3.86
N ALA A 10 -21.40 -0.68 -4.72
CA ALA A 10 -21.81 -1.56 -5.80
C ALA A 10 -22.44 -2.84 -5.27
N LYS A 11 -23.73 -3.06 -5.54
CA LYS A 11 -24.45 -4.26 -5.08
C LYS A 11 -23.91 -5.58 -5.69
N SER A 12 -23.19 -5.48 -6.81
CA SER A 12 -22.53 -6.59 -7.51
C SER A 12 -21.42 -6.06 -8.43
N ALA A 13 -20.55 -6.94 -8.91
CA ALA A 13 -19.48 -6.63 -9.86
C ALA A 13 -19.95 -6.55 -11.34
N ARG A 14 -21.22 -6.20 -11.59
CA ARG A 14 -21.81 -6.18 -12.95
C ARG A 14 -21.72 -4.83 -13.65
N SER A 15 -21.30 -3.77 -12.95
CA SER A 15 -21.12 -2.44 -13.53
C SER A 15 -19.68 -2.20 -13.95
N SER A 16 -19.48 -1.52 -15.08
CA SER A 16 -18.17 -1.03 -15.52
C SER A 16 -18.08 0.49 -15.42
N CYS A 17 -16.88 0.98 -15.13
CA CYS A 17 -16.58 2.41 -15.09
C CYS A 17 -16.57 2.99 -16.50
N LYS A 18 -17.32 4.09 -16.72
CA LYS A 18 -17.40 4.73 -18.04
C LYS A 18 -16.18 5.54 -18.47
N LYS A 19 -15.22 5.81 -17.57
CA LYS A 19 -13.94 6.47 -17.92
C LYS A 19 -12.85 5.47 -18.25
N CYS A 20 -12.58 4.50 -17.37
CA CYS A 20 -11.47 3.55 -17.55
C CYS A 20 -11.89 2.18 -18.11
N GLY A 21 -13.19 1.90 -18.24
CA GLY A 21 -13.71 0.64 -18.77
C GLY A 21 -13.66 -0.55 -17.79
N ALA A 22 -12.88 -0.47 -16.72
CA ALA A 22 -12.73 -1.55 -15.75
C ALA A 22 -14.01 -1.83 -14.96
N THR A 23 -14.16 -3.08 -14.52
CA THR A 23 -15.25 -3.54 -13.66
C THR A 23 -15.17 -2.89 -12.29
N ILE A 24 -16.32 -2.42 -11.79
CA ILE A 24 -16.46 -1.92 -10.42
C ILE A 24 -16.89 -3.10 -9.55
N SER A 25 -16.01 -3.55 -8.68
CA SER A 25 -16.23 -4.70 -7.79
C SER A 25 -17.38 -4.50 -6.81
N LYS A 26 -17.97 -5.59 -6.33
CA LYS A 26 -19.02 -5.57 -5.29
C LYS A 26 -18.49 -4.85 -4.04
N ASP A 27 -19.37 -4.09 -3.39
CA ASP A 27 -19.14 -3.32 -2.17
C ASP A 27 -18.13 -2.16 -2.32
N CYS A 28 -17.60 -1.89 -3.53
CA CYS A 28 -16.83 -0.69 -3.83
C CYS A 28 -17.75 0.54 -4.00
N LEU A 29 -17.34 1.67 -3.43
CA LEU A 29 -18.03 2.94 -3.63
C LEU A 29 -17.93 3.39 -5.09
N ARG A 30 -19.07 3.80 -5.67
CA ARG A 30 -19.15 4.30 -7.04
C ARG A 30 -20.05 5.52 -7.15
N LEU A 31 -19.72 6.39 -8.10
CA LEU A 31 -20.51 7.57 -8.44
C LEU A 31 -21.22 7.37 -9.78
N GLY A 32 -22.51 7.71 -9.81
CA GLY A 32 -23.37 7.57 -10.98
C GLY A 32 -23.90 8.92 -11.45
N ILE A 33 -23.86 9.15 -12.76
CA ILE A 33 -24.58 10.25 -13.40
C ILE A 33 -25.87 9.68 -13.96
N VAL A 34 -27.01 10.11 -13.44
CA VAL A 34 -28.33 9.69 -13.91
C VAL A 34 -28.77 10.60 -15.05
N SER A 35 -29.13 9.99 -16.17
CA SER A 35 -29.64 10.65 -17.37
C SER A 35 -30.88 9.94 -17.90
N LYS A 36 -31.73 10.65 -18.64
CA LYS A 36 -32.89 10.04 -19.31
C LYS A 36 -32.43 9.30 -20.56
N GLY A 37 -32.67 7.99 -20.59
CA GLY A 37 -32.46 7.15 -21.76
C GLY A 37 -33.68 7.14 -22.70
N PRO A 38 -33.61 6.36 -23.79
CA PRO A 38 -34.74 6.13 -24.69
C PRO A 38 -35.95 5.62 -23.89
N GLY A 39 -37.13 6.23 -24.10
CA GLY A 39 -38.35 5.83 -23.39
C GLY A 39 -38.52 6.41 -21.97
N ASN A 40 -37.83 7.50 -21.62
CA ASN A 40 -37.94 8.18 -20.31
C ASN A 40 -37.46 7.38 -19.08
N PHE A 41 -36.83 6.23 -19.28
CA PHE A 41 -36.19 5.47 -18.21
C PHE A 41 -34.88 6.12 -17.75
N ASP A 42 -34.57 5.98 -16.46
CA ASP A 42 -33.33 6.49 -15.89
C ASP A 42 -32.18 5.53 -16.20
N VAL A 43 -31.12 6.06 -16.82
CA VAL A 43 -29.89 5.34 -17.12
C VAL A 43 -28.75 5.96 -16.33
N THR A 44 -28.08 5.14 -15.51
CA THR A 44 -26.97 5.58 -14.65
C THR A 44 -25.62 5.23 -15.28
N LYS A 45 -24.79 6.24 -15.51
CA LYS A 45 -23.40 6.08 -15.95
C LYS A 45 -22.48 6.00 -14.73
N TRP A 46 -22.05 4.80 -14.38
CA TRP A 46 -21.20 4.52 -13.22
C TRP A 46 -19.72 4.82 -13.46
N HIS A 47 -19.06 5.33 -12.43
CA HIS A 47 -17.62 5.62 -12.39
C HIS A 47 -17.04 5.20 -11.04
N HIS A 48 -15.74 4.84 -11.02
CA HIS A 48 -14.96 4.90 -9.79
C HIS A 48 -14.90 6.35 -9.28
N ILE A 49 -14.61 6.54 -7.99
CA ILE A 49 -14.46 7.87 -7.39
C ILE A 49 -13.45 8.72 -8.17
N ASP A 50 -12.23 8.21 -8.38
CA ASP A 50 -11.15 8.91 -9.09
C ASP A 50 -11.41 9.05 -10.60
N CYS A 51 -12.38 8.29 -11.09
CA CYS A 51 -12.77 8.28 -12.49
C CYS A 51 -13.96 9.18 -12.78
N PHE A 52 -14.59 9.78 -11.76
CA PHE A 52 -15.76 10.61 -11.95
C PHE A 52 -15.38 11.94 -12.61
N PRO A 53 -16.11 12.41 -13.65
CA PRO A 53 -15.81 13.66 -14.33
C PRO A 53 -16.28 14.87 -13.48
N SER A 54 -15.55 15.13 -12.40
CA SER A 54 -15.81 16.20 -11.42
C SER A 54 -15.66 17.62 -11.99
N GLU A 55 -15.10 17.76 -13.20
CA GLU A 55 -14.98 19.04 -13.94
C GLU A 55 -16.28 19.46 -14.61
N SER A 56 -17.11 18.49 -15.00
CA SER A 56 -18.37 18.74 -15.72
C SER A 56 -19.60 18.66 -14.82
N HIS A 57 -19.43 18.24 -13.55
CA HIS A 57 -20.51 18.01 -12.60
C HIS A 57 -20.07 18.44 -11.20
N GLU A 58 -20.78 19.40 -10.59
CA GLU A 58 -20.54 19.80 -9.21
C GLU A 58 -20.84 18.65 -8.23
N VAL A 59 -19.79 18.05 -7.67
CA VAL A 59 -19.89 17.06 -6.60
C VAL A 59 -20.06 17.80 -5.27
N ILE A 60 -21.26 18.32 -5.00
CA ILE A 60 -21.57 18.89 -3.68
C ILE A 60 -22.19 17.75 -2.86
N GLY A 61 -21.46 17.25 -1.86
CA GLY A 61 -21.79 16.04 -1.10
C GLY A 61 -23.27 15.93 -0.69
N GLU A 62 -23.85 17.01 -0.18
CA GLU A 62 -25.26 17.06 0.26
C GLU A 62 -26.29 16.98 -0.87
N LYS A 63 -25.91 17.29 -2.11
CA LYS A 63 -26.77 17.17 -3.30
C LYS A 63 -26.67 15.79 -3.98
N ILE A 64 -25.82 14.90 -3.47
CA ILE A 64 -25.67 13.55 -4.01
C ILE A 64 -26.74 12.64 -3.42
N SER A 65 -27.56 12.03 -4.28
CA SER A 65 -28.57 11.08 -3.86
C SER A 65 -27.90 9.78 -3.39
N GLY A 66 -28.21 9.35 -2.16
CA GLY A 66 -27.57 8.20 -1.50
C GLY A 66 -26.41 8.55 -0.57
N PHE A 67 -26.00 9.83 -0.50
CA PHE A 67 -24.90 10.28 0.34
C PHE A 67 -25.06 9.95 1.83
N SER A 68 -26.25 10.18 2.41
CA SER A 68 -26.53 9.89 3.82
C SER A 68 -26.49 8.40 4.19
N LEU A 69 -26.60 7.51 3.18
CA LEU A 69 -26.52 6.05 3.35
C LEU A 69 -25.07 5.53 3.23
N LEU A 70 -24.14 6.39 2.85
CA LEU A 70 -22.71 6.05 2.83
C LEU A 70 -22.16 6.06 4.25
N LYS A 71 -21.09 5.31 4.49
CA LYS A 71 -20.35 5.39 5.75
C LYS A 71 -19.88 6.83 5.96
N HIS A 72 -19.81 7.25 7.22
CA HIS A 72 -19.41 8.62 7.60
C HIS A 72 -18.05 9.03 6.99
N ILE A 73 -17.15 8.07 6.81
CA ILE A 73 -15.83 8.28 6.19
C ILE A 73 -15.97 8.64 4.70
N ASP A 74 -16.79 7.89 3.95
CA ASP A 74 -17.05 8.13 2.52
C ASP A 74 -17.82 9.44 2.28
N GLN A 75 -18.72 9.80 3.21
CA GLN A 75 -19.36 11.11 3.21
C GLN A 75 -18.33 12.24 3.29
N GLU A 76 -17.35 12.11 4.19
CA GLU A 76 -16.31 13.11 4.38
C GLU A 76 -15.30 13.17 3.21
N ALA A 77 -14.96 12.02 2.63
CA ALA A 77 -14.12 11.95 1.43
C ALA A 77 -14.76 12.70 0.25
N LEU A 78 -16.06 12.50 0.03
CA LEU A 78 -16.82 13.21 -1.00
C LEU A 78 -16.94 14.72 -0.71
N ARG A 79 -16.98 15.15 0.55
CA ARG A 79 -16.88 16.59 0.91
C ARG A 79 -15.48 17.16 0.58
N LYS A 80 -14.41 16.42 0.89
CA LYS A 80 -13.03 16.88 0.65
C LYS A 80 -12.67 16.97 -0.83
N VAL A 81 -13.18 16.06 -1.66
CA VAL A 81 -13.06 16.15 -3.14
C VAL A 81 -13.72 17.43 -3.67
N ALA A 82 -14.78 17.92 -3.02
CA ALA A 82 -15.42 19.20 -3.35
C ALA A 82 -14.61 20.43 -2.91
N HIS A 83 -13.89 20.33 -1.78
CA HIS A 83 -13.15 21.45 -1.18
C HIS A 83 -11.75 21.68 -1.77
N ASN A 84 -11.02 20.63 -2.16
CA ASN A 84 -9.65 20.76 -2.69
C ASN A 84 -9.53 21.57 -3.99
N ARG A 85 -10.64 21.88 -4.68
CA ARG A 85 -10.62 22.70 -5.92
C ARG A 85 -10.76 24.20 -5.72
N LYS A 86 -11.27 24.70 -4.59
CA LYS A 86 -11.24 26.16 -4.33
C LYS A 86 -9.81 26.68 -4.19
N ALA A 87 -8.88 25.82 -3.75
CA ALA A 87 -7.46 26.16 -3.60
C ALA A 87 -6.64 26.01 -4.91
N PHE A 88 -7.11 25.22 -5.88
CA PHE A 88 -6.38 24.99 -7.14
C PHE A 88 -6.72 26.03 -8.23
N ASN A 89 -7.95 26.54 -8.26
CA ASN A 89 -8.37 27.59 -9.20
C ASN A 89 -7.73 28.96 -8.93
N SER A 90 -7.03 29.15 -7.80
CA SER A 90 -6.30 30.38 -7.49
C SER A 90 -4.84 30.38 -7.99
N LEU A 91 -4.34 29.27 -8.56
CA LEU A 91 -2.94 29.10 -8.96
C LEU A 91 -2.69 29.01 -10.47
N ASP A 92 -3.73 28.84 -11.29
CA ASP A 92 -3.61 28.69 -12.76
C ASP A 92 -3.61 30.03 -13.55
N ALA A 93 -3.31 31.16 -12.90
CA ALA A 93 -3.29 32.47 -13.55
C ALA A 93 -1.91 32.90 -14.07
N GLU A 94 -0.82 32.20 -13.74
CA GLU A 94 0.53 32.62 -14.13
C GLU A 94 1.36 31.46 -14.73
N GLU A 95 1.99 31.79 -15.87
CA GLU A 95 3.06 31.06 -16.57
C GLU A 95 2.69 29.94 -17.57
N LYS A 96 2.38 30.39 -18.79
CA LYS A 96 2.96 29.80 -20.02
C LYS A 96 4.43 30.22 -20.11
N ASP A 97 5.34 29.31 -20.49
CA ASP A 97 6.19 29.39 -21.70
C ASP A 97 7.41 28.42 -21.65
N LYS A 98 7.75 27.87 -22.83
CA LYS A 98 8.94 27.09 -23.31
C LYS A 98 9.36 25.84 -22.51
N GLY A 99 9.49 24.64 -23.07
CA GLY A 99 9.82 24.24 -24.43
C GLY A 99 11.19 23.53 -24.46
N SER A 100 11.19 22.23 -24.78
CA SER A 100 12.11 21.55 -25.72
C SER A 100 12.63 20.17 -25.27
N SER A 101 12.47 19.23 -26.20
CA SER A 101 12.94 17.84 -26.17
C SER A 101 14.46 17.73 -26.36
N LYS A 102 15.07 16.62 -25.92
CA LYS A 102 16.00 15.84 -26.77
C LYS A 102 16.28 14.43 -26.24
N LYS A 103 16.27 13.50 -27.20
CA LYS A 103 16.47 12.05 -27.16
C LYS A 103 17.95 11.64 -27.08
N LEU A 104 18.18 10.53 -26.36
CA LEU A 104 18.96 9.30 -26.67
C LEU A 104 20.36 9.35 -27.33
N LYS A 105 21.29 8.52 -26.80
CA LYS A 105 22.24 7.57 -27.46
C LYS A 105 23.04 6.83 -26.36
N THR A 106 22.89 5.52 -26.10
CA THR A 106 23.42 4.28 -26.74
C THR A 106 24.95 4.14 -26.82
N TYR A 107 25.49 3.15 -26.10
CA TYR A 107 26.68 2.27 -26.34
C TYR A 107 26.75 1.35 -25.08
N GLY A 108 26.99 0.03 -25.05
CA GLY A 108 27.24 -1.04 -26.01
C GLY A 108 27.83 -2.25 -25.23
N ILE A 109 27.19 -3.44 -25.33
CA ILE A 109 27.72 -4.85 -25.43
C ILE A 109 28.82 -5.30 -24.42
N TYR A 110 28.74 -6.41 -23.65
CA TYR A 110 28.80 -7.88 -23.91
C TYR A 110 28.50 -8.62 -22.56
N LYS A 111 28.11 -9.89 -22.39
CA LYS A 111 27.74 -11.07 -23.21
C LYS A 111 27.07 -12.08 -22.25
N GLU A 112 26.09 -12.83 -22.75
CA GLU A 112 25.55 -14.06 -22.16
C GLU A 112 26.59 -15.18 -22.15
N VAL A 113 26.49 -16.09 -21.18
CA VAL A 113 26.79 -17.51 -21.44
C VAL A 113 25.75 -18.37 -20.72
N ALA A 114 24.94 -19.06 -21.52
CA ALA A 114 24.12 -20.18 -21.11
C ALA A 114 24.87 -21.49 -21.40
N GLY A 115 24.67 -22.49 -20.54
CA GLY A 115 24.48 -23.88 -20.96
C GLY A 115 25.68 -24.83 -21.02
N SER A 116 25.75 -25.67 -19.98
CA SER A 116 25.88 -27.15 -20.01
C SER A 116 27.16 -27.84 -20.47
N SER A 117 27.67 -28.75 -19.64
CA SER A 117 28.03 -30.14 -20.02
C SER A 117 28.15 -31.03 -18.77
N VAL A 118 27.79 -32.30 -18.98
CA VAL A 118 27.53 -33.40 -18.05
C VAL A 118 28.82 -34.21 -17.79
N ASP A 119 29.04 -34.71 -16.56
CA ASP A 119 29.37 -36.13 -16.35
C ASP A 119 29.27 -36.60 -14.88
N LYS A 120 28.94 -37.90 -14.77
CA LYS A 120 28.50 -38.69 -13.61
C LYS A 120 29.60 -38.98 -12.57
N MET A 121 29.20 -39.21 -11.32
CA MET A 121 29.38 -40.49 -10.61
C MET A 121 28.61 -40.53 -9.27
N GLN A 122 28.30 -41.77 -8.86
CA GLN A 122 27.22 -42.24 -7.97
C GLN A 122 27.46 -42.04 -6.45
N GLY A 123 26.36 -42.12 -5.69
CA GLY A 123 26.34 -42.38 -4.25
C GLY A 123 24.92 -42.27 -3.67
N GLU A 124 24.28 -43.42 -3.45
CA GLU A 124 22.92 -43.61 -2.92
C GLU A 124 22.80 -43.22 -1.44
N GLY A 125 21.59 -42.82 -1.02
CA GLY A 125 21.24 -42.59 0.39
C GLY A 125 19.84 -41.99 0.56
N ASP A 126 18.84 -42.87 0.63
CA ASP A 126 17.45 -42.59 1.02
C ASP A 126 17.36 -41.88 2.39
N GLY A 127 16.45 -40.92 2.50
CA GLY A 127 16.11 -40.31 3.79
C GLY A 127 15.24 -39.05 3.70
N ASN A 128 13.92 -39.26 3.62
CA ASN A 128 12.82 -38.36 4.02
C ASN A 128 12.96 -36.85 3.74
N VAL A 129 12.29 -36.42 2.66
CA VAL A 129 11.79 -35.04 2.54
C VAL A 129 10.67 -34.87 3.58
N GLU A 130 11.00 -34.32 4.74
CA GLU A 130 9.99 -33.79 5.66
C GLU A 130 9.32 -32.58 5.00
N GLU A 131 8.17 -32.84 4.38
CA GLU A 131 7.18 -31.83 4.07
C GLU A 131 6.81 -31.08 5.36
N ASN A 132 7.37 -29.89 5.53
CA ASN A 132 6.93 -28.95 6.56
C ASN A 132 5.48 -28.55 6.26
N LYS A 133 4.53 -29.29 6.84
CA LYS A 133 3.13 -28.89 7.03
C LYS A 133 3.13 -27.65 7.92
N ASP A 134 3.25 -26.47 7.31
CA ASP A 134 2.88 -25.20 7.93
C ASP A 134 1.38 -25.31 8.23
N SER A 135 1.04 -25.69 9.46
CA SER A 135 -0.33 -25.75 9.94
C SER A 135 -0.88 -24.34 9.89
N GLU A 136 -1.51 -24.00 8.77
CA GLU A 136 -2.07 -22.70 8.45
C GLU A 136 -3.17 -22.36 9.47
N LEU A 137 -2.78 -21.67 10.53
CA LEU A 137 -3.72 -20.89 11.31
C LEU A 137 -4.29 -19.83 10.39
N GLU A 138 -5.53 -20.03 9.96
CA GLU A 138 -6.28 -19.08 9.16
C GLU A 138 -6.41 -17.78 9.99
N ILE A 139 -5.56 -16.79 9.68
CA ILE A 139 -5.61 -15.47 10.32
C ILE A 139 -6.94 -14.83 9.91
N LYS A 140 -7.96 -14.93 10.78
CA LYS A 140 -9.24 -14.25 10.65
C LYS A 140 -9.05 -12.81 11.11
N PHE A 141 -8.79 -11.92 10.16
CA PHE A 141 -8.79 -10.50 10.44
C PHE A 141 -10.23 -10.03 10.67
N SER A 142 -10.49 -9.47 11.84
CA SER A 142 -11.78 -8.90 12.21
C SER A 142 -11.58 -7.42 12.52
N VAL A 143 -12.35 -6.56 11.87
CA VAL A 143 -12.31 -5.10 12.10
C VAL A 143 -12.58 -4.77 13.57
N ASN A 144 -13.37 -5.60 14.27
CA ASN A 144 -13.68 -5.42 15.69
C ASN A 144 -12.48 -5.70 16.61
N GLU A 145 -11.43 -6.37 16.12
CA GLU A 145 -10.20 -6.64 16.88
C GLU A 145 -9.14 -5.55 16.70
N ILE A 146 -9.40 -4.57 15.84
CA ILE A 146 -8.53 -3.42 15.62
C ILE A 146 -8.60 -2.50 16.84
N LYS A 147 -7.44 -2.05 17.32
CA LYS A 147 -7.31 -1.21 18.52
C LYS A 147 -6.52 0.06 18.23
N GLU A 148 -6.90 1.16 18.88
CA GLU A 148 -6.14 2.43 18.91
C GLU A 148 -4.92 2.39 19.85
N LYS A 149 -4.74 1.28 20.57
CA LYS A 149 -3.64 1.07 21.51
C LYS A 149 -2.99 -0.28 21.25
N TYR A 150 -1.68 -0.32 21.40
CA TYR A 150 -0.94 -1.57 21.46
C TYR A 150 -0.58 -1.89 22.91
N LYS A 151 -1.34 -2.81 23.52
CA LYS A 151 -1.26 -3.10 24.97
C LYS A 151 -1.50 -1.79 25.76
N ASP A 152 -0.54 -1.39 26.57
CA ASP A 152 -0.49 -0.18 27.39
C ASP A 152 0.02 1.07 26.64
N ALA A 153 0.52 0.93 25.40
CA ALA A 153 0.96 2.07 24.60
C ALA A 153 -0.17 2.63 23.73
N ASN A 154 -0.34 3.96 23.76
CA ASN A 154 -1.23 4.69 22.88
C ASN A 154 -0.60 4.81 21.49
N LEU A 155 -1.39 4.60 20.45
CA LEU A 155 -0.99 4.87 19.07
C LEU A 155 -1.49 6.25 18.67
N ILE A 156 -0.73 6.91 17.81
CA ILE A 156 -1.14 8.20 17.22
C ILE A 156 -2.22 7.95 16.14
N PRO A 157 -2.95 8.99 15.68
CA PRO A 157 -3.96 8.83 14.63
C PRO A 157 -3.44 8.07 13.40
N ASN A 158 -4.32 7.29 12.79
CA ASN A 158 -4.07 6.39 11.65
C ASN A 158 -3.13 5.21 11.97
N TRP A 159 -2.59 5.06 13.18
CA TRP A 159 -1.88 3.86 13.58
C TRP A 159 -2.79 2.97 14.42
N LYS A 160 -2.88 1.71 14.03
CA LYS A 160 -3.75 0.73 14.68
C LYS A 160 -2.97 -0.51 15.08
N ALA A 161 -3.53 -1.26 16.02
CA ALA A 161 -3.03 -2.55 16.44
C ALA A 161 -4.01 -3.67 16.12
N PHE A 162 -3.50 -4.80 15.67
CA PHE A 162 -4.22 -6.06 15.54
C PHE A 162 -3.31 -7.19 16.04
N GLN A 163 -3.75 -7.90 17.06
CA GLN A 163 -2.95 -8.94 17.74
C GLN A 163 -1.55 -8.42 18.12
N THR A 164 -0.48 -8.97 17.55
CA THR A 164 0.91 -8.53 17.78
C THR A 164 1.47 -7.60 16.71
N VAL A 165 0.61 -7.09 15.81
CA VAL A 165 0.99 -6.19 14.72
C VAL A 165 0.50 -4.77 15.01
N ILE A 166 1.38 -3.80 14.81
CA ILE A 166 1.02 -2.39 14.65
C ILE A 166 1.09 -2.06 13.16
N PHE A 167 0.10 -1.38 12.61
CA PHE A 167 0.09 -1.01 11.20
C PHE A 167 -0.42 0.42 10.99
N LEU A 168 0.01 1.02 9.89
CA LEU A 168 -0.52 2.29 9.41
C LEU A 168 -1.81 2.01 8.65
N GLU A 169 -2.95 2.42 9.19
CA GLU A 169 -4.24 2.39 8.52
C GLU A 169 -4.20 3.28 7.28
N GLN A 170 -4.73 2.76 6.17
CA GLN A 170 -4.77 3.48 4.92
C GLN A 170 -5.85 4.56 4.98
N GLU A 171 -5.52 5.77 4.55
CA GLU A 171 -6.51 6.73 4.07
C GLU A 171 -6.96 6.31 2.66
N ASP A 172 -8.16 6.74 2.23
CA ASP A 172 -8.61 6.52 0.86
C ASP A 172 -7.60 7.13 -0.13
N GLY A 173 -7.17 6.35 -1.14
CA GLY A 173 -6.20 6.78 -2.17
C GLY A 173 -4.87 5.99 -2.20
N PHE A 174 -4.65 5.05 -1.29
CA PHE A 174 -3.60 4.05 -1.50
C PHE A 174 -3.93 3.19 -2.72
N HIS A 175 -3.11 3.28 -3.77
CA HIS A 175 -3.33 2.46 -4.96
C HIS A 175 -3.24 0.98 -4.60
N THR A 176 -4.33 0.26 -4.88
CA THR A 176 -4.27 -1.19 -4.99
C THR A 176 -3.42 -1.55 -6.20
N SER A 177 -2.64 -2.61 -6.08
CA SER A 177 -1.80 -3.06 -7.19
C SER A 177 -1.61 -4.56 -7.14
N SER A 178 -1.53 -5.18 -8.31
CA SER A 178 -1.08 -6.56 -8.46
C SER A 178 0.44 -6.67 -8.30
N LYS A 179 1.17 -5.55 -8.35
CA LYS A 179 2.61 -5.45 -8.15
C LYS A 179 2.92 -4.86 -6.78
N ILE A 180 3.62 -5.60 -5.94
CA ILE A 180 3.98 -5.20 -4.57
C ILE A 180 5.49 -5.16 -4.42
N ALA A 181 6.04 -4.00 -4.08
CA ALA A 181 7.43 -3.90 -3.66
C ALA A 181 7.48 -3.81 -2.12
N ALA A 182 7.89 -4.92 -1.50
CA ALA A 182 7.96 -5.05 -0.05
C ALA A 182 9.41 -4.97 0.46
N PHE A 183 9.62 -4.18 1.50
CA PHE A 183 10.94 -3.90 2.06
C PHE A 183 10.97 -4.14 3.57
N ASP A 184 12.14 -4.54 4.08
CA ASP A 184 12.45 -4.29 5.48
C ASP A 184 12.82 -2.84 5.71
N PHE A 185 12.83 -2.40 6.97
CA PHE A 185 13.16 -1.03 7.33
C PHE A 185 14.61 -0.89 7.82
N ASP A 186 14.89 -1.35 9.05
CA ASP A 186 16.21 -1.28 9.66
C ASP A 186 17.22 -2.15 8.89
N GLY A 187 18.34 -1.58 8.50
CA GLY A 187 19.38 -2.29 7.73
C GLY A 187 19.05 -2.51 6.25
N CYS A 188 17.89 -2.05 5.77
CA CYS A 188 17.46 -2.16 4.37
C CYS A 188 17.15 -0.79 3.75
N LEU A 189 16.24 -0.03 4.35
CA LEU A 189 15.92 1.33 3.92
C LEU A 189 16.73 2.37 4.67
N VAL A 190 17.00 2.10 5.95
CA VAL A 190 17.66 3.04 6.85
C VAL A 190 18.74 2.36 7.68
N LYS A 191 19.80 3.11 8.00
CA LYS A 191 20.72 2.78 9.10
C LYS A 191 20.15 3.35 10.38
N THR A 192 19.91 2.49 11.35
CA THR A 192 19.49 2.88 12.69
C THR A 192 20.64 2.64 13.65
N SER A 193 21.00 3.66 14.41
CA SER A 193 22.11 3.55 15.35
C SER A 193 21.62 2.84 16.59
N VAL A 194 22.32 1.77 17.00
CA VAL A 194 22.09 1.15 18.32
C VAL A 194 22.42 2.08 19.48
N LYS A 195 23.16 3.17 19.24
CA LYS A 195 23.62 4.13 20.27
C LYS A 195 22.69 5.34 20.45
N ARG A 196 21.83 5.64 19.48
CA ARG A 196 20.88 6.76 19.54
C ARG A 196 19.46 6.21 19.55
N VAL A 197 18.63 6.71 20.45
CA VAL A 197 17.23 6.32 20.58
C VAL A 197 16.36 7.54 20.27
N GLY A 198 15.23 7.32 19.59
CA GLY A 198 14.28 8.39 19.28
C GLY A 198 13.74 8.31 17.85
N PRO A 199 12.79 9.20 17.52
CA PRO A 199 12.14 9.24 16.19
C PRO A 199 13.11 9.67 15.07
N ASP A 200 14.17 10.41 15.40
CA ASP A 200 15.15 10.94 14.44
C ASP A 200 16.48 10.16 14.43
N ALA A 201 16.55 9.04 15.18
CA ALA A 201 17.75 8.23 15.32
C ALA A 201 18.01 7.31 14.12
N TRP A 202 18.01 7.86 12.90
CA TRP A 202 18.18 7.13 11.66
C TRP A 202 18.87 7.95 10.57
N SER A 203 19.34 7.28 9.54
CA SER A 203 19.82 7.88 8.28
C SER A 203 19.51 6.93 7.13
N LEU A 204 19.45 7.40 5.89
CA LEU A 204 19.26 6.52 4.74
C LEU A 204 20.40 5.49 4.65
N LEU A 205 20.06 4.24 4.28
CA LEU A 205 21.10 3.24 3.98
C LEU A 205 21.92 3.67 2.76
N TYR A 206 21.24 4.13 1.72
CA TYR A 206 21.81 4.75 0.52
C TYR A 206 21.07 6.05 0.15
N PRO A 207 21.75 7.11 -0.30
CA PRO A 207 21.11 8.38 -0.66
C PRO A 207 20.06 8.27 -1.77
N SER A 208 20.20 7.29 -2.65
CA SER A 208 19.35 7.03 -3.82
C SER A 208 18.04 6.32 -3.51
N ILE A 209 17.78 5.92 -2.26
CA ILE A 209 16.58 5.16 -1.87
C ILE A 209 15.29 5.92 -2.18
N PRO A 210 15.11 7.22 -1.81
CA PRO A 210 13.88 7.94 -2.11
C PRO A 210 13.53 7.93 -3.60
N ALA A 211 14.50 8.25 -4.47
CA ALA A 211 14.31 8.26 -5.91
C ALA A 211 13.95 6.87 -6.46
N LYS A 212 14.55 5.81 -5.94
CA LYS A 212 14.25 4.44 -6.37
C LYS A 212 12.84 4.01 -5.96
N LEU A 213 12.40 4.33 -4.75
CA LEU A 213 11.04 4.04 -4.29
C LEU A 213 10.01 4.82 -5.09
N GLN A 214 10.26 6.11 -5.37
CA GLN A 214 9.40 6.93 -6.24
C GLN A 214 9.30 6.32 -7.65
N SER A 215 10.40 5.83 -8.22
CA SER A 215 10.39 5.16 -9.52
C SER A 215 9.55 3.87 -9.50
N LEU A 216 9.65 3.04 -8.45
CA LEU A 216 8.82 1.84 -8.32
C LEU A 216 7.33 2.19 -8.23
N TYR A 217 7.00 3.19 -7.43
CA TYR A 217 5.62 3.68 -7.31
C TYR A 217 5.07 4.18 -8.65
N ASN A 218 5.85 4.98 -9.39
CA ASN A 218 5.49 5.46 -10.73
C ASN A 218 5.35 4.32 -11.76
N ASN A 219 6.03 3.20 -11.53
CA ASN A 219 5.92 1.97 -12.33
C ASN A 219 4.75 1.07 -11.90
N GLY A 220 3.86 1.56 -11.03
CA GLY A 220 2.64 0.89 -10.60
C GLY A 220 2.82 -0.07 -9.43
N TYR A 221 3.95 -0.07 -8.74
CA TYR A 221 4.11 -0.89 -7.52
C TYR A 221 3.43 -0.23 -6.32
N LYS A 222 2.64 -1.01 -5.58
CA LYS A 222 2.28 -0.65 -4.20
C LYS A 222 3.50 -0.91 -3.31
N LEU A 223 3.91 0.10 -2.56
CA LEU A 223 5.05 -0.01 -1.65
C LEU A 223 4.61 -0.43 -0.25
N VAL A 224 5.31 -1.40 0.31
CA VAL A 224 5.00 -1.94 1.64
C VAL A 224 6.28 -2.08 2.46
N ILE A 225 6.21 -1.72 3.74
CA ILE A 225 7.26 -1.98 4.72
C ILE A 225 6.75 -3.05 5.69
N PHE A 226 7.52 -4.14 5.81
CA PHE A 226 7.35 -5.16 6.84
C PHE A 226 8.58 -5.15 7.73
N THR A 227 8.41 -4.83 9.02
CA THR A 227 9.54 -4.72 9.95
C THR A 227 9.27 -5.45 11.26
N ASN A 228 10.29 -6.09 11.81
CA ASN A 228 10.24 -6.72 13.13
C ASN A 228 10.74 -5.70 14.18
N GLU A 229 10.01 -5.51 15.28
CA GLU A 229 10.39 -4.59 16.36
C GLU A 229 10.10 -5.21 17.75
N SER A 230 10.90 -6.22 18.12
CA SER A 230 10.72 -6.94 19.39
C SER A 230 10.89 -6.08 20.64
N ASN A 231 11.52 -4.91 20.54
CA ASN A 231 11.70 -4.02 21.69
C ASN A 231 10.37 -3.49 22.22
N ILE A 232 9.33 -3.39 21.37
CA ILE A 232 7.98 -2.98 21.79
C ILE A 232 7.39 -3.99 22.80
N ASP A 233 7.59 -5.29 22.59
CA ASP A 233 7.13 -6.30 23.55
C ASP A 233 8.09 -6.54 24.70
N ARG A 234 9.39 -6.49 24.42
CA ARG A 234 10.46 -6.72 25.39
C ARG A 234 10.44 -5.65 26.49
N TRP A 235 10.27 -4.38 26.16
CA TRP A 235 10.42 -3.26 27.10
C TRP A 235 9.08 -2.84 27.69
N LYS A 236 8.52 -3.65 28.58
CA LYS A 236 7.19 -3.40 29.17
C LYS A 236 7.06 -2.01 29.80
N ASN A 237 8.05 -1.61 30.61
CA ASN A 237 8.06 -0.32 31.33
C ASN A 237 8.45 0.87 30.45
N SER A 238 8.79 0.67 29.18
CA SER A 238 9.19 1.72 28.24
C SER A 238 8.58 1.51 26.85
N ARG A 239 7.45 0.80 26.81
CA ARG A 239 6.79 0.40 25.56
C ARG A 239 6.37 1.61 24.73
N GLN A 240 5.79 2.62 25.37
CA GLN A 240 5.42 3.86 24.68
C GLN A 240 6.63 4.48 23.99
N LYS A 241 7.78 4.58 24.66
CA LYS A 241 9.02 5.12 24.08
C LYS A 241 9.51 4.28 22.88
N ALA A 242 9.38 2.96 22.96
CA ALA A 242 9.74 2.07 21.85
C ALA A 242 8.81 2.26 20.63
N VAL A 243 7.50 2.36 20.89
CA VAL A 243 6.48 2.66 19.87
C VAL A 243 6.75 4.02 19.23
N ASP A 244 6.90 5.08 20.02
CA ASP A 244 7.14 6.44 19.55
C ASP A 244 8.41 6.52 18.70
N SER A 245 9.49 5.86 19.14
CA SER A 245 10.74 5.83 18.39
C SER A 245 10.61 5.08 17.06
N LYS A 246 9.91 3.94 17.01
CA LYS A 246 9.75 3.20 15.75
C LYS A 246 8.79 3.91 14.79
N ILE A 247 7.62 4.30 15.26
CA ILE A 247 6.60 5.00 14.46
C ILE A 247 7.16 6.34 13.95
N GLY A 248 7.83 7.12 14.80
CA GLY A 248 8.43 8.39 14.40
C GLY A 248 9.48 8.24 13.29
N ARG A 249 10.35 7.22 13.38
CA ARG A 249 11.32 6.91 12.32
C ARG A 249 10.63 6.61 10.99
N LEU A 250 9.57 5.80 11.02
CA LEU A 250 8.79 5.44 9.83
C LEU A 250 8.08 6.65 9.22
N ILE A 251 7.48 7.52 10.05
CA ILE A 251 6.81 8.74 9.58
C ILE A 251 7.79 9.70 8.92
N ASN A 252 8.93 9.94 9.55
CA ASN A 252 9.93 10.86 9.02
C ASN A 252 10.54 10.31 7.72
N PHE A 253 10.71 8.99 7.61
CA PHE A 253 11.09 8.33 6.37
C PHE A 253 10.02 8.51 5.27
N ILE A 254 8.74 8.24 5.55
CA ILE A 254 7.65 8.40 4.56
C ILE A 254 7.56 9.85 4.07
N LYS A 255 7.66 10.83 4.98
CA LYS A 255 7.71 12.27 4.64
C LYS A 255 8.87 12.61 3.71
N LEU A 256 10.04 11.98 3.91
CA LEU A 256 11.21 12.18 3.05
C LEU A 256 11.00 11.60 1.64
N VAL A 257 10.38 10.42 1.53
CA VAL A 257 10.17 9.75 0.24
C VAL A 257 9.02 10.38 -0.56
N LYS A 258 8.03 11.00 0.11
CA LYS A 258 6.92 11.74 -0.51
C LYS A 258 6.01 10.88 -1.41
N ILE A 259 5.82 9.61 -1.08
CA ILE A 259 4.86 8.72 -1.73
C ILE A 259 4.15 7.88 -0.66
N PRO A 260 2.95 7.34 -0.93
CA PRO A 260 2.25 6.46 -0.01
C PRO A 260 3.01 5.13 0.19
N ILE A 261 3.22 4.74 1.45
CA ILE A 261 3.85 3.45 1.81
C ILE A 261 3.01 2.79 2.91
N GLN A 262 2.54 1.56 2.65
CA GLN A 262 1.84 0.76 3.66
C GLN A 262 2.86 0.22 4.67
N VAL A 263 2.55 0.25 5.96
CA VAL A 263 3.49 -0.21 7.00
C VAL A 263 2.85 -1.24 7.91
N PHE A 264 3.61 -2.30 8.21
CA PHE A 264 3.31 -3.29 9.24
C PHE A 264 4.56 -3.54 10.11
N ILE A 265 4.35 -3.52 11.42
CA ILE A 265 5.36 -3.72 12.45
C ILE A 265 4.95 -4.96 13.24
N SER A 266 5.75 -6.02 13.19
CA SER A 266 5.59 -7.16 14.10
C SER A 266 6.27 -6.86 15.43
N CYS A 267 5.48 -6.76 16.50
CA CYS A 267 5.98 -6.50 17.85
C CYS A 267 6.44 -7.79 18.57
N GLY A 268 6.09 -8.96 18.04
CA GLY A 268 6.40 -10.26 18.63
C GLY A 268 7.89 -10.46 18.95
N MET A 269 8.15 -11.12 20.08
CA MET A 269 9.51 -11.47 20.48
C MET A 269 10.03 -12.64 19.63
N GLU A 270 11.35 -12.73 19.54
CA GLU A 270 12.00 -13.87 18.90
C GLU A 270 11.78 -15.15 19.71
N GLY A 271 11.65 -16.28 19.03
CA GLY A 271 11.44 -17.59 19.68
C GLY A 271 10.02 -17.84 20.19
N THR A 272 9.08 -16.90 20.12
CA THR A 272 7.70 -17.10 20.60
C THR A 272 6.79 -17.78 19.60
N GLY A 273 7.27 -18.05 18.39
CA GLY A 273 6.43 -18.57 17.31
C GLY A 273 5.32 -17.59 16.87
N ASP A 274 5.57 -16.28 16.97
CA ASP A 274 4.61 -15.26 16.51
C ASP A 274 4.42 -15.37 14.97
N PRO A 275 3.17 -15.59 14.48
CA PRO A 275 2.91 -15.81 13.05
C PRO A 275 3.17 -14.57 12.17
N PHE A 276 3.18 -13.38 12.76
CA PHE A 276 3.44 -12.13 12.05
C PHE A 276 4.92 -11.75 12.04
N ARG A 277 5.75 -12.40 12.86
CA ARG A 277 7.19 -12.13 12.89
C ARG A 277 7.89 -12.78 11.69
N LYS A 278 8.59 -11.97 10.88
CA LYS A 278 9.44 -12.49 9.79
C LYS A 278 10.47 -13.49 10.35
N PRO A 279 10.72 -14.63 9.68
CA PRO A 279 10.40 -14.94 8.27
C PRO A 279 9.00 -15.53 8.02
N ARG A 280 8.09 -15.53 9.00
CA ARG A 280 6.71 -16.00 8.78
C ARG A 280 5.90 -15.00 7.95
N THR A 281 4.86 -15.52 7.28
CA THR A 281 4.06 -14.80 6.27
C THR A 281 2.85 -14.05 6.85
N GLY A 282 2.66 -14.00 8.17
CA GLY A 282 1.45 -13.43 8.76
C GLY A 282 1.16 -11.99 8.36
N MET A 283 2.17 -11.10 8.34
CA MET A 283 1.97 -9.72 7.86
C MET A 283 1.64 -9.66 6.37
N TRP A 284 2.19 -10.55 5.55
CA TRP A 284 1.87 -10.65 4.12
C TRP A 284 0.42 -11.10 3.89
N ARG A 285 -0.02 -12.13 4.62
CA ARG A 285 -1.41 -12.59 4.60
C ARG A 285 -2.38 -11.48 5.04
N LEU A 286 -1.99 -10.65 6.01
CA LEU A 286 -2.78 -9.46 6.39
C LEU A 286 -2.91 -8.48 5.24
N LEU A 287 -1.79 -8.12 4.58
CA LEU A 287 -1.78 -7.24 3.42
C LEU A 287 -2.72 -7.77 2.32
N GLN A 288 -2.54 -9.03 1.91
CA GLN A 288 -3.31 -9.66 0.83
C GLN A 288 -4.81 -9.63 1.10
N LYS A 289 -5.23 -10.06 2.30
CA LYS A 289 -6.66 -10.22 2.61
C LYS A 289 -7.37 -8.90 2.89
N ASN A 290 -6.69 -7.92 3.49
CA ASN A 290 -7.37 -6.77 4.11
C ASN A 290 -6.91 -5.41 3.59
N PHE A 291 -5.71 -5.33 3.02
CA PHE A 291 -5.11 -4.06 2.61
C PHE A 291 -4.81 -4.04 1.10
N ASN A 292 -5.47 -4.85 0.28
CA ASN A 292 -5.36 -4.77 -1.19
C ASN A 292 -6.73 -4.80 -1.90
N SER A 293 -7.80 -4.42 -1.20
CA SER A 293 -9.19 -4.34 -1.69
C SER A 293 -9.65 -5.56 -2.51
N GLY A 294 -9.20 -6.76 -2.11
CA GLY A 294 -9.53 -8.01 -2.79
C GLY A 294 -8.88 -8.22 -4.16
N LEU A 295 -7.97 -7.35 -4.59
CA LEU A 295 -7.19 -7.55 -5.81
C LEU A 295 -6.10 -8.59 -5.54
N GLU A 296 -6.10 -9.66 -6.35
CA GLU A 296 -5.08 -10.69 -6.28
C GLU A 296 -3.70 -10.11 -6.61
N ILE A 297 -2.71 -10.52 -5.82
CA ILE A 297 -1.33 -10.13 -6.00
C ILE A 297 -0.68 -11.16 -6.91
N ASP A 298 -0.05 -10.70 -7.99
CA ASP A 298 0.64 -11.55 -8.95
C ASP A 298 1.91 -12.12 -8.30
N MET A 299 1.88 -13.38 -7.89
CA MET A 299 2.99 -13.98 -7.15
C MET A 299 4.22 -14.27 -8.04
N ASP A 300 4.05 -14.34 -9.36
CA ASP A 300 5.15 -14.55 -10.31
C ASP A 300 5.97 -13.28 -10.51
N GLN A 301 5.31 -12.11 -10.43
CA GLN A 301 5.99 -10.81 -10.37
C GLN A 301 6.45 -10.43 -8.96
N ASN A 302 5.98 -11.14 -7.92
CA ASN A 302 6.24 -10.86 -6.52
C ASN A 302 6.61 -12.15 -5.76
N PRO A 303 7.77 -12.78 -6.03
CA PRO A 303 8.16 -14.00 -5.36
C PRO A 303 8.22 -13.76 -3.84
N VAL A 304 7.33 -14.48 -3.15
CA VAL A 304 6.74 -14.28 -1.82
C VAL A 304 7.67 -13.85 -0.68
N PHE A 305 8.99 -13.91 -0.84
CA PHE A 305 9.92 -13.58 0.23
C PHE A 305 11.28 -13.07 -0.26
N ARG A 306 11.36 -12.41 -1.42
CA ARG A 306 12.52 -11.55 -1.67
C ARG A 306 12.21 -10.16 -1.14
N GLN A 307 12.54 -9.93 0.13
CA GLN A 307 12.95 -8.59 0.57
C GLN A 307 13.84 -8.06 -0.55
N ILE A 308 13.38 -7.02 -1.25
CA ILE A 308 14.18 -6.48 -2.35
C ILE A 308 15.41 -5.91 -1.66
N ASP A 309 16.49 -6.67 -1.70
CA ASP A 309 17.78 -6.20 -1.27
C ASP A 309 18.10 -5.02 -2.18
N ILE A 310 18.03 -3.83 -1.59
CA ILE A 310 18.22 -2.58 -2.30
C ILE A 310 19.61 -2.55 -2.97
N SER A 311 20.59 -3.31 -2.47
CA SER A 311 21.88 -3.48 -3.15
C SER A 311 21.75 -4.12 -4.54
N LYS A 312 20.78 -5.03 -4.75
CA LYS A 312 20.50 -5.66 -6.05
C LYS A 312 19.77 -4.74 -7.04
N LEU A 313 19.28 -3.59 -6.58
CA LEU A 313 18.72 -2.54 -7.44
C LEU A 313 19.78 -1.57 -7.98
N TYR A 314 21.01 -1.67 -7.48
CA TYR A 314 22.19 -0.99 -7.99
C TYR A 314 23.01 -2.02 -8.77
N GLY A 315 23.16 -1.82 -10.08
CA GLY A 315 24.12 -2.61 -10.87
C GLY A 315 25.54 -2.39 -10.36
N PRO A 316 26.52 -3.25 -10.73
CA PRO A 316 27.90 -3.07 -10.32
C PRO A 316 28.40 -1.69 -10.79
N TYR A 317 29.02 -0.96 -9.86
CA TYR A 317 29.60 0.37 -10.06
C TYR A 317 30.71 0.37 -11.11
#